data_AF-A0A8J2LSK4-F1
#
_entry.id   AF-A0A8J2LSK4-F1
#
_cell.length_a   1.000
_cell.length_b   1.000
_cell.length_c   1.000
_cell.angle_alpha   90.00
_cell.angle_beta   90.00
_cell.angle_gamma   90.00
#
_symmetry.space_group_name_H-M   'P 1'
#
loop_
_entity.id
_entity.type
_entity.pdbx_description
1 polymer ?
#
loop_
_entity_poly.entity_id
_entity_poly.type
_entity_poly.pdbx_seq_one_letter_code
_entity_poly.pdbx_strand_id
1 'polypeptide(L)'
;MWKFIVPVFLLGCSLTLTTSYIIKGDKDVLLYFSSVNVTVRKSGVEKVESVTFNSNNTAIDYDIGSSDTDATVVQLMFRNNPSKVVEVLNVNLTITRGVHYWKVSQVSAVVKGEVDGEKYNGQSGAARFISSFPIEAPLNKSFHCGSFGDMYPAFGQSATFGNFTPVIQIFGLQIQAFNGNTESFVEAWECVGFFTAGIWSGLFVAALLIGIMTWGLAMIMDVKTMDRFDDPKGKAISFGGTE
;
A
#
# COMPACT_ATOMS: atom_id res chain seq x y z
N MET A 1 11.18 -2.55 -65.19
CA MET A 1 10.36 -2.35 -63.97
C MET A 1 11.14 -2.89 -62.79
N TRP A 2 11.86 -2.01 -62.09
CA TRP A 2 12.60 -2.32 -60.88
C TRP A 2 11.63 -2.29 -59.68
N LYS A 3 11.63 -3.33 -58.84
CA LYS A 3 11.07 -3.27 -57.50
C LYS A 3 12.20 -3.51 -56.51
N PHE A 4 12.58 -2.42 -55.86
CA PHE A 4 13.54 -2.38 -54.75
C PHE A 4 12.99 -3.17 -53.55
N ILE A 5 13.85 -4.01 -53.01
CA ILE A 5 13.77 -4.56 -51.65
C ILE A 5 14.23 -3.44 -50.71
N VAL A 6 13.44 -3.11 -49.69
CA VAL A 6 13.86 -2.27 -48.56
C VAL A 6 13.59 -3.05 -47.27
N PRO A 7 14.61 -3.27 -46.41
CA PRO A 7 14.44 -3.92 -45.12
C PRO A 7 13.91 -2.89 -44.10
N VAL A 8 12.84 -3.23 -43.38
CA VAL A 8 12.36 -2.39 -42.27
C VAL A 8 13.12 -2.76 -41.02
N PHE A 9 14.04 -1.88 -40.67
CA PHE A 9 14.78 -1.80 -39.42
C PHE A 9 13.85 -1.59 -38.22
N LEU A 10 14.26 -2.18 -37.09
CA LEU A 10 13.79 -1.92 -35.73
C LEU A 10 13.76 -0.41 -35.40
N LEU A 11 12.58 0.09 -35.06
CA LEU A 11 12.31 1.33 -34.30
C LEU A 11 11.19 0.92 -33.33
N GLY A 12 11.34 0.94 -32.01
CA GLY A 12 12.05 1.93 -31.21
C GLY A 12 11.07 3.06 -30.87
N CYS A 13 10.44 2.96 -29.71
CA CYS A 13 9.76 4.03 -28.97
C CYS A 13 8.50 4.65 -29.63
N SER A 14 7.32 4.30 -29.11
CA SER A 14 6.13 5.16 -29.19
C SER A 14 5.70 5.52 -27.78
N LEU A 15 5.69 6.83 -27.50
CA LEU A 15 5.26 7.43 -26.25
C LEU A 15 3.82 7.00 -25.89
N THR A 16 3.67 6.47 -24.68
CA THR A 16 2.53 6.81 -23.82
C THR A 16 3.06 7.63 -22.66
N LEU A 17 2.45 8.79 -22.41
CA LEU A 17 2.66 9.58 -21.19
C LEU A 17 2.17 8.76 -19.98
N THR A 18 2.96 7.80 -19.56
CA THR A 18 2.80 7.13 -18.26
C THR A 18 3.82 7.76 -17.33
N THR A 19 3.33 8.60 -16.41
CA THR A 19 4.08 9.21 -15.31
C THR A 19 4.42 8.17 -14.24
N SER A 20 4.96 7.03 -14.65
CA SER A 20 5.13 5.85 -13.83
C SER A 20 6.19 4.93 -14.38
N TYR A 21 6.82 4.16 -13.49
CA TYR A 21 7.79 3.14 -13.85
C TYR A 21 7.10 1.78 -13.93
N ILE A 22 7.36 1.04 -14.99
CA ILE A 22 6.97 -0.37 -15.13
C ILE A 22 8.24 -1.16 -15.33
N ILE A 23 8.48 -2.13 -14.47
CA ILE A 23 9.65 -2.99 -14.48
C ILE A 23 9.16 -4.41 -14.75
N LYS A 24 9.59 -4.94 -15.90
CA LYS A 24 9.31 -6.30 -16.35
C LYS A 24 10.59 -7.12 -16.22
N GLY A 25 10.56 -8.12 -15.35
CA GLY A 25 11.66 -9.06 -15.18
C GLY A 25 11.43 -10.37 -15.90
N ASP A 26 12.51 -10.99 -16.37
CA ASP A 26 12.56 -12.31 -17.01
C ASP A 26 12.29 -13.48 -16.02
N LYS A 27 11.88 -13.16 -14.78
CA LYS A 27 11.84 -14.04 -13.60
C LYS A 27 10.52 -13.94 -12.83
N ASP A 28 9.40 -13.75 -13.53
CA ASP A 28 8.05 -13.67 -12.94
C ASP A 28 7.85 -12.56 -11.91
N VAL A 29 8.64 -11.49 -12.01
CA VAL A 29 8.49 -10.28 -11.19
C VAL A 29 8.03 -9.13 -12.06
N LEU A 30 6.94 -8.50 -11.63
CA LEU A 30 6.39 -7.29 -12.23
C LEU A 30 6.30 -6.23 -11.14
N LEU A 31 6.87 -5.05 -11.37
CA LEU A 31 6.89 -3.98 -10.39
C LEU A 31 6.50 -2.66 -11.05
N TYR A 32 5.67 -1.90 -10.35
CA TYR A 32 5.14 -0.62 -10.77
C TYR A 32 5.11 0.36 -9.61
N PHE A 33 5.41 1.63 -9.89
CA PHE A 33 5.18 2.73 -8.97
C PHE A 33 5.07 4.04 -9.74
N SER A 34 4.30 4.98 -9.20
CA SER A 34 4.13 6.31 -9.80
C SER A 34 5.30 7.23 -9.45
N SER A 35 5.65 7.31 -8.16
CA SER A 35 6.75 8.15 -7.70
C SER A 35 7.32 7.67 -6.38
N VAL A 36 8.55 8.09 -6.08
CA VAL A 36 9.21 7.87 -4.79
C VAL A 36 9.56 9.24 -4.21
N ASN A 37 9.19 9.49 -2.96
CA ASN A 37 9.57 10.69 -2.25
C ASN A 37 10.56 10.31 -1.15
N VAL A 38 11.67 11.03 -1.09
CA VAL A 38 12.68 10.87 -0.04
C VAL A 38 12.72 12.16 0.76
N THR A 39 12.36 12.07 2.03
CA THR A 39 12.46 13.20 2.97
C THR A 39 13.64 12.99 3.90
N VAL A 40 14.45 14.01 4.09
CA VAL A 40 15.62 13.97 4.96
C VAL A 40 15.39 14.94 6.09
N ARG A 41 15.44 14.45 7.33
CA ARG A 41 15.36 15.29 8.53
C ARG A 41 16.72 15.33 9.22
N LYS A 42 17.19 16.53 9.56
CA LYS A 42 18.43 16.75 10.33
C LYS A 42 18.10 16.85 11.82
N SER A 43 18.81 16.10 12.66
CA SER A 43 18.66 16.14 14.11
C SER A 43 18.98 17.54 14.65
N GLY A 44 18.11 18.07 15.50
CA GLY A 44 18.24 19.42 16.06
C GLY A 44 17.77 20.55 15.14
N VAL A 45 17.24 20.24 13.94
CA VAL A 45 16.70 21.23 13.01
C VAL A 45 15.29 20.79 12.58
N GLU A 46 14.31 21.69 12.68
CA GLU A 46 12.91 21.38 12.29
C GLU A 46 12.72 21.35 10.76
N LYS A 47 13.66 21.93 10.02
CA LYS A 47 13.67 21.96 8.55
C LYS A 47 13.72 20.53 7.98
N VAL A 48 12.74 20.21 7.14
CA VAL A 48 12.65 18.95 6.39
C VAL A 48 12.88 19.26 4.92
N GLU A 49 13.85 18.58 4.30
CA GLU A 49 14.06 18.66 2.87
C GLU A 49 13.53 17.40 2.19
N SER A 50 12.92 17.55 1.01
CA SER A 50 12.30 16.44 0.30
C SER A 50 12.63 16.46 -1.17
N VAL A 51 12.85 15.28 -1.74
CA VAL A 51 13.11 15.09 -3.17
C VAL A 51 12.17 14.03 -3.72
N THR A 52 11.47 14.38 -4.80
CA THR A 52 10.56 13.47 -5.49
C THR A 52 11.18 12.94 -6.79
N PHE A 53 11.16 11.62 -6.92
CA PHE A 53 11.62 10.84 -8.07
C PHE A 53 10.39 10.37 -8.85
N ASN A 54 10.30 10.76 -10.12
CA ASN A 54 9.22 10.37 -11.04
C ASN A 54 9.77 10.18 -12.46
N SER A 55 9.00 9.52 -13.33
CA SER A 55 9.48 9.16 -14.67
C SER A 55 9.81 10.36 -15.58
N ASN A 56 9.36 11.57 -15.21
CA ASN A 56 9.67 12.79 -15.97
C ASN A 56 11.06 13.33 -15.64
N ASN A 57 11.52 13.17 -14.39
CA ASN A 57 12.73 13.84 -13.89
C ASN A 57 13.87 12.86 -13.63
N THR A 58 13.59 11.56 -13.44
CA THR A 58 14.59 10.57 -13.04
C THR A 58 14.53 9.33 -13.93
N ALA A 59 15.67 8.85 -14.37
CA ALA A 59 15.78 7.56 -15.06
C ALA A 59 16.01 6.46 -14.03
N ILE A 60 15.61 5.23 -14.33
CA ILE A 60 15.84 4.09 -13.43
C ILE A 60 16.46 2.96 -14.23
N ASP A 61 17.61 2.49 -13.76
CA ASP A 61 18.16 1.21 -14.15
C ASP A 61 17.73 0.17 -13.11
N TYR A 62 17.43 -1.04 -13.55
CA TYR A 62 17.04 -2.11 -12.65
C TYR A 62 17.78 -3.39 -12.99
N ASP A 63 18.06 -4.18 -11.97
CA ASP A 63 18.54 -5.54 -12.10
C ASP A 63 17.66 -6.45 -11.25
N ILE A 64 17.31 -7.61 -11.80
CA ILE A 64 16.53 -8.62 -11.10
C ILE A 64 17.44 -9.82 -10.98
N GLY A 65 18.01 -9.96 -9.78
CA GLY A 65 18.91 -11.04 -9.44
C GLY A 65 18.23 -12.40 -9.64
N SER A 66 19.06 -13.40 -9.90
CA SER A 66 18.68 -14.81 -10.05
C SER A 66 17.57 -15.19 -9.08
N SER A 67 16.37 -15.45 -9.61
CA SER A 67 15.32 -16.13 -8.87
C SER A 67 15.83 -17.53 -8.56
N ASP A 68 16.17 -17.76 -7.30
CA ASP A 68 16.00 -19.09 -6.75
C ASP A 68 14.48 -19.40 -6.77
N THR A 69 14.07 -20.66 -6.67
CA THR A 69 12.63 -21.00 -6.67
C THR A 69 11.85 -20.27 -5.56
N ASP A 70 12.56 -19.89 -4.49
CA ASP A 70 11.98 -19.36 -3.27
C ASP A 70 12.40 -17.92 -2.94
N ALA A 71 13.35 -17.33 -3.67
CA ALA A 71 13.81 -15.97 -3.40
C ALA A 71 14.31 -15.25 -4.66
N THR A 72 14.00 -13.95 -4.75
CA THR A 72 14.49 -13.07 -5.82
C THR A 72 14.84 -11.70 -5.24
N VAL A 73 15.83 -11.03 -5.83
CA VAL A 73 16.27 -9.70 -5.41
C VAL A 73 16.05 -8.72 -6.54
N VAL A 74 15.31 -7.65 -6.27
CA VAL A 74 15.10 -6.55 -7.21
C VAL A 74 15.95 -5.37 -6.77
N GLN A 75 16.85 -4.92 -7.63
CA GLN A 75 17.69 -3.75 -7.44
C GLN A 75 17.20 -2.63 -8.34
N LEU A 76 16.96 -1.46 -7.76
CA LEU A 76 16.53 -0.24 -8.43
C LEU A 76 17.62 0.81 -8.24
N MET A 77 18.18 1.29 -9.32
CA MET A 77 19.22 2.32 -9.34
C MET A 77 18.64 3.58 -9.98
N PHE A 78 18.37 4.59 -9.18
CA PHE A 78 17.86 5.87 -9.67
C PHE A 78 19.03 6.68 -10.24
N ARG A 79 18.85 7.16 -11.47
CA ARG A 79 19.80 7.96 -12.23
C ARG A 79 19.23 9.35 -12.50
N ASN A 80 20.14 10.29 -12.76
CA ASN A 80 19.83 11.71 -13.00
C ASN A 80 19.03 12.32 -11.84
N ASN A 81 19.56 12.18 -10.63
CA ASN A 81 18.89 12.67 -9.44
C ASN A 81 18.68 14.20 -9.51
N PRO A 82 17.49 14.70 -9.15
CA PRO A 82 17.07 16.07 -9.45
C PRO A 82 17.63 17.10 -8.45
N SER A 83 18.31 16.65 -7.39
CA SER A 83 18.76 17.52 -6.30
C SER A 83 20.01 16.97 -5.63
N LYS A 84 20.87 17.87 -5.12
CA LYS A 84 22.00 17.51 -4.26
C LYS A 84 21.56 16.99 -2.88
N VAL A 85 20.33 17.32 -2.48
CA VAL A 85 19.71 16.81 -1.25
C VAL A 85 19.69 15.28 -1.25
N VAL A 86 19.44 14.65 -2.39
CA VAL A 86 19.55 13.19 -2.57
C VAL A 86 20.29 12.91 -3.87
N GLU A 87 21.62 12.82 -3.78
CA GLU A 87 22.51 12.57 -4.92
C GLU A 87 22.47 11.11 -5.40
N VAL A 88 22.34 10.15 -4.47
CA VAL A 88 22.28 8.72 -4.80
C VAL A 88 21.09 8.09 -4.08
N LEU A 89 20.28 7.34 -4.84
CA LEU A 89 19.22 6.48 -4.32
C LEU A 89 19.29 5.13 -5.04
N ASN A 90 19.69 4.09 -4.31
CA ASN A 90 19.57 2.71 -4.76
C ASN A 90 18.69 1.95 -3.78
N VAL A 91 17.71 1.20 -4.27
CA VAL A 91 16.78 0.42 -3.46
C VAL A 91 16.86 -1.04 -3.85
N ASN A 92 17.12 -1.90 -2.87
CA ASN A 92 17.21 -3.34 -3.00
C ASN A 92 16.07 -3.98 -2.20
N LEU A 93 15.24 -4.75 -2.90
CA LEU A 93 14.12 -5.50 -2.35
C LEU A 93 14.45 -6.98 -2.41
N THR A 94 14.42 -7.67 -1.28
CA THR A 94 14.51 -9.13 -1.23
C THR A 94 13.11 -9.68 -1.07
N ILE A 95 12.65 -10.44 -2.07
CA ILE A 95 11.33 -11.04 -2.10
C ILE A 95 11.49 -12.53 -1.88
N THR A 96 10.74 -13.08 -0.92
CA THR A 96 10.76 -14.51 -0.58
C THR A 96 9.38 -15.11 -0.78
N ARG A 97 9.35 -16.33 -1.31
CA ARG A 97 8.15 -17.13 -1.50
C ARG A 97 7.93 -18.00 -0.27
N GLY A 98 6.73 -17.96 0.28
CA GLY A 98 6.22 -18.93 1.24
C GLY A 98 5.26 -19.92 0.59
N VAL A 99 4.65 -20.78 1.42
CA VAL A 99 3.71 -21.82 0.94
C VAL A 99 2.41 -21.23 0.38
N HIS A 100 1.90 -20.16 1.00
CA HIS A 100 0.62 -19.55 0.63
C HIS A 100 0.70 -18.07 0.26
N TYR A 101 1.79 -17.40 0.65
CA TYR A 101 2.00 -15.98 0.43
C TYR A 101 3.45 -15.76 0.03
N TRP A 102 3.70 -14.68 -0.70
CA TRP A 102 5.03 -14.13 -0.91
C TRP A 102 5.13 -12.80 -0.16
N LYS A 103 6.34 -12.43 0.23
CA LYS A 103 6.59 -11.19 0.97
C LYS A 103 7.93 -10.57 0.59
N VAL A 104 8.04 -9.26 0.75
CA VAL A 104 9.33 -8.56 0.75
C VAL A 104 9.93 -8.73 2.15
N SER A 105 10.91 -9.63 2.27
CA SER A 105 11.55 -9.98 3.56
C SER A 105 12.52 -8.92 4.06
N GLN A 106 13.12 -8.17 3.13
CA GLN A 106 14.05 -7.10 3.43
C GLN A 106 13.97 -6.00 2.37
N VAL A 107 13.91 -4.75 2.85
CA VAL A 107 14.13 -3.55 2.06
C VAL A 107 15.45 -2.95 2.54
N SER A 108 16.38 -2.72 1.63
CA SER A 108 17.61 -2.02 1.92
C SER A 108 17.86 -0.94 0.90
N ALA A 109 18.30 0.24 1.32
CA ALA A 109 18.54 1.34 0.41
C ALA A 109 19.86 2.05 0.75
N VAL A 110 20.52 2.51 -0.31
CA VAL A 110 21.66 3.43 -0.23
C VAL A 110 21.12 4.80 -0.55
N VAL A 111 21.11 5.68 0.46
CA VAL A 111 20.73 7.09 0.30
C VAL A 111 21.95 7.95 0.63
N LYS A 112 22.33 8.82 -0.30
CA LYS A 112 23.42 9.77 -0.11
C LYS A 112 23.01 11.14 -0.62
N GLY A 113 23.50 12.19 0.02
CA GLY A 113 23.24 13.56 -0.40
C GLY A 113 23.87 14.58 0.53
N GLU A 114 23.47 15.82 0.35
CA GLU A 114 23.99 16.98 1.07
C GLU A 114 22.83 17.89 1.47
N VAL A 115 22.73 18.19 2.76
CA VAL A 115 21.73 19.11 3.33
C VAL A 115 22.47 20.18 4.11
N ASP A 116 22.22 21.44 3.79
CA ASP A 116 22.87 22.61 4.42
C ASP A 116 24.43 22.50 4.45
N GLY A 117 25.04 21.92 3.40
CA GLY A 117 26.50 21.76 3.29
C GLY A 117 27.09 20.56 4.04
N GLU A 118 26.28 19.85 4.83
CA GLU A 118 26.68 18.62 5.50
C GLU A 118 26.29 17.40 4.64
N LYS A 119 27.29 16.60 4.27
CA LYS A 119 27.06 15.37 3.52
C LYS A 119 26.64 14.25 4.46
N TYR A 120 25.62 13.52 4.05
CA TYR A 120 25.26 12.26 4.68
C TYR A 120 25.48 11.14 3.67
N ASN A 121 26.37 10.23 4.04
CA ASN A 121 26.65 9.03 3.28
C ASN A 121 26.27 7.87 4.17
N GLY A 122 25.24 7.10 3.82
CA GLY A 122 25.06 5.78 4.42
C GLY A 122 26.39 5.04 4.33
N GLN A 123 27.04 4.81 5.48
CA GLN A 123 28.41 4.26 5.51
C GLN A 123 28.48 2.97 4.68
N SER A 124 29.19 3.05 3.55
CA SER A 124 29.71 1.96 2.69
C SER A 124 28.75 0.84 2.24
N GLY A 125 27.45 0.89 2.53
CA GLY A 125 26.53 -0.21 2.25
C GLY A 125 25.05 0.20 2.28
N ALA A 126 24.19 -0.72 1.86
CA ALA A 126 22.74 -0.53 1.88
C ALA A 126 22.20 -0.63 3.32
N ALA A 127 21.61 0.44 3.82
CA ALA A 127 20.95 0.44 5.13
C ALA A 127 19.61 -0.27 5.03
N ARG A 128 19.24 -1.08 6.03
CA ARG A 128 17.93 -1.72 6.09
C ARG A 128 16.86 -0.69 6.45
N PHE A 129 15.75 -0.70 5.73
CA PHE A 129 14.57 0.10 6.01
C PHE A 129 13.42 -0.79 6.50
N ILE A 130 12.59 -0.23 7.37
CA ILE A 130 11.41 -0.88 7.94
C ILE A 130 10.18 0.02 7.71
N SER A 131 9.05 -0.62 7.47
CA SER A 131 7.74 0.00 7.33
C SER A 131 6.81 -0.46 8.45
N SER A 132 5.76 0.31 8.72
CA SER A 132 4.74 -0.06 9.72
C SER A 132 3.92 -1.29 9.33
N PHE A 133 3.80 -1.56 8.03
CA PHE A 133 3.08 -2.72 7.50
C PHE A 133 3.95 -3.51 6.51
N PRO A 134 3.89 -4.84 6.52
CA PRO A 134 4.65 -5.67 5.59
C PRO A 134 4.11 -5.55 4.16
N ILE A 135 5.01 -5.69 3.19
CA ILE A 135 4.62 -5.88 1.78
C ILE A 135 4.50 -7.38 1.56
N GLU A 136 3.27 -7.88 1.56
CA GLU A 136 2.96 -9.30 1.37
C GLU A 136 1.63 -9.48 0.65
N ALA A 137 1.54 -10.55 -0.14
CA ALA A 137 0.29 -10.95 -0.77
C ALA A 137 0.22 -12.47 -0.92
N PRO A 138 -1.00 -13.04 -1.03
CA PRO A 138 -1.17 -14.44 -1.40
C PRO A 138 -0.48 -14.78 -2.71
N LEU A 139 -0.10 -16.05 -2.89
CA LEU A 139 0.35 -16.54 -4.19
C LEU A 139 -0.74 -16.28 -5.25
N ASN A 140 -0.33 -15.98 -6.48
CA ASN A 140 -1.21 -15.61 -7.60
C ASN A 140 -2.00 -14.30 -7.42
N LYS A 141 -1.58 -13.42 -6.50
CA LYS A 141 -2.08 -12.05 -6.38
C LYS A 141 -0.93 -11.06 -6.51
N SER A 142 -1.23 -9.87 -7.01
CA SER A 142 -0.32 -8.72 -6.92
C SER A 142 -0.59 -7.99 -5.62
N PHE A 143 0.39 -7.29 -5.06
CA PHE A 143 0.18 -6.34 -3.97
C PHE A 143 0.01 -4.95 -4.55
N HIS A 144 -0.97 -4.18 -4.09
CA HIS A 144 -1.18 -2.79 -4.50
C HIS A 144 -1.31 -1.87 -3.28
N CYS A 145 -0.75 -0.67 -3.39
CA CYS A 145 -0.88 0.36 -2.39
C CYS A 145 -0.80 1.76 -3.03
N GLY A 146 -1.88 2.53 -2.93
CA GLY A 146 -1.93 3.89 -3.47
C GLY A 146 -0.92 4.85 -2.82
N SER A 147 -0.75 4.75 -1.51
CA SER A 147 0.29 5.47 -0.76
C SER A 147 0.92 4.51 0.24
N PHE A 148 2.09 3.98 -0.10
CA PHE A 148 2.85 3.18 0.84
C PHE A 148 3.39 4.09 1.94
N GLY A 149 3.25 3.67 3.19
CA GLY A 149 3.64 4.47 4.35
C GLY A 149 5.15 4.74 4.41
N ASP A 150 5.52 5.54 5.40
CA ASP A 150 6.91 5.93 5.63
C ASP A 150 7.80 4.72 5.96
N MET A 151 8.86 4.55 5.16
CA MET A 151 9.94 3.62 5.48
C MET A 151 11.05 4.35 6.21
N TYR A 152 11.36 3.90 7.43
CA TYR A 152 12.42 4.45 8.28
C TYR A 152 13.64 3.53 8.30
N PRO A 153 14.86 4.06 8.53
CA PRO A 153 16.02 3.22 8.79
C PRO A 153 15.76 2.31 9.99
N ALA A 154 16.13 1.03 9.90
CA ALA A 154 15.97 0.09 11.00
C ALA A 154 16.80 0.53 12.22
N PHE A 155 16.43 0.03 13.41
CA PHE A 155 17.17 0.34 14.63
C PHE A 155 18.67 -0.01 14.49
N GLY A 156 19.55 0.90 14.93
CA GLY A 156 21.00 0.78 14.75
C GLY A 156 21.53 1.21 13.37
N GLN A 157 20.68 1.27 12.33
CA GLN A 157 21.07 1.80 11.02
C GLN A 157 21.05 3.33 10.98
N SER A 158 20.38 4.00 11.91
CA SER A 158 20.36 5.48 11.94
C SER A 158 21.77 6.08 12.08
N ALA A 159 22.69 5.39 12.75
CA ALA A 159 24.08 5.84 12.87
C ALA A 159 24.80 5.90 11.51
N THR A 160 24.36 5.11 10.52
CA THR A 160 24.93 5.15 9.17
C THR A 160 24.71 6.48 8.46
N PHE A 161 23.70 7.25 8.89
CA PHE A 161 23.34 8.55 8.33
C PHE A 161 23.74 9.72 9.25
N GLY A 162 24.47 9.46 10.34
CA GLY A 162 24.91 10.49 11.28
C GLY A 162 23.73 11.25 11.91
N ASN A 163 23.72 12.58 11.74
CA ASN A 163 22.65 13.44 12.23
C ASN A 163 21.42 13.47 11.31
N PHE A 164 21.38 12.67 10.25
CA PHE A 164 20.30 12.68 9.27
C PHE A 164 19.44 11.44 9.39
N THR A 165 18.14 11.61 9.13
CA THR A 165 17.17 10.52 9.09
C THR A 165 16.43 10.58 7.75
N PRO A 166 16.87 9.80 6.76
CA PRO A 166 16.16 9.69 5.49
C PRO A 166 14.92 8.81 5.69
N VAL A 167 13.79 9.24 5.14
CA VAL A 167 12.52 8.51 5.11
C VAL A 167 12.10 8.37 3.66
N ILE A 168 11.74 7.15 3.27
CA ILE A 168 11.34 6.84 1.89
C ILE A 168 9.84 6.56 1.87
N GLN A 169 9.12 7.22 0.96
CA GLN A 169 7.71 7.03 0.69
C GLN A 169 7.54 6.62 -0.77
N ILE A 170 6.70 5.62 -1.04
CA ILE A 170 6.43 5.12 -2.39
C ILE A 170 4.96 5.31 -2.71
N PHE A 171 4.65 5.94 -3.83
CA PHE A 171 3.29 6.22 -4.27
C PHE A 171 2.89 5.32 -5.45
N GLY A 172 1.66 4.81 -5.40
CA GLY A 172 1.08 3.93 -6.43
C GLY A 172 1.86 2.64 -6.61
N LEU A 173 2.33 2.02 -5.54
CA LEU A 173 3.13 0.79 -5.59
C LEU A 173 2.24 -0.38 -6.01
N GLN A 174 2.63 -1.11 -7.06
CA GLN A 174 2.06 -2.40 -7.41
C GLN A 174 3.18 -3.40 -7.70
N ILE A 175 3.18 -4.55 -7.03
CA ILE A 175 4.24 -5.54 -7.17
C ILE A 175 3.65 -6.94 -7.20
N GLN A 176 4.15 -7.76 -8.12
CA GLN A 176 3.77 -9.15 -8.31
C GLN A 176 5.04 -9.98 -8.42
N ALA A 177 5.06 -11.12 -7.73
CA ALA A 177 6.19 -12.04 -7.75
C ALA A 177 5.69 -13.49 -7.88
N PHE A 178 6.48 -14.36 -8.50
CA PHE A 178 6.31 -15.82 -8.55
C PHE A 178 4.99 -16.30 -9.19
N ASN A 179 4.51 -15.62 -10.24
CA ASN A 179 3.19 -15.91 -10.84
C ASN A 179 3.23 -16.38 -12.31
N GLY A 180 4.41 -16.60 -12.92
CA GLY A 180 4.54 -17.09 -14.31
C GLY A 180 4.09 -16.13 -15.42
N ASN A 181 3.26 -15.13 -15.11
CA ASN A 181 2.76 -14.11 -16.04
C ASN A 181 3.44 -12.77 -15.75
N THR A 182 4.20 -12.28 -16.73
CA THR A 182 4.96 -11.01 -16.69
C THR A 182 4.37 -9.93 -17.61
N GLU A 183 3.27 -10.21 -18.30
CA GLU A 183 2.68 -9.27 -19.26
C GLU A 183 1.80 -8.22 -18.58
N SER A 184 1.00 -8.67 -17.60
CA SER A 184 0.00 -7.88 -16.88
C SER A 184 -0.07 -8.24 -15.40
N PHE A 185 -0.45 -7.28 -14.57
CA PHE A 185 -0.77 -7.55 -13.17
C PHE A 185 -2.02 -8.41 -13.04
N VAL A 186 -1.97 -9.40 -12.16
CA VAL A 186 -3.17 -10.11 -11.69
C VAL A 186 -3.88 -9.31 -10.60
N GLU A 187 -5.01 -9.82 -10.15
CA GLU A 187 -5.84 -9.19 -9.13
C GLU A 187 -5.03 -8.72 -7.92
N ALA A 188 -5.31 -7.48 -7.52
CA ALA A 188 -4.56 -6.76 -6.51
C ALA A 188 -5.05 -7.11 -5.09
N TRP A 189 -4.08 -7.30 -4.21
CA TRP A 189 -4.20 -7.38 -2.77
C TRP A 189 -3.83 -6.01 -2.20
N GLU A 190 -4.83 -5.29 -1.73
CA GLU A 190 -4.68 -3.92 -1.25
C GLU A 190 -3.96 -3.89 0.12
N CYS A 191 -3.14 -2.86 0.33
CA CYS A 191 -2.41 -2.65 1.58
C CYS A 191 -3.30 -2.21 2.76
N VAL A 192 -4.55 -1.80 2.50
CA VAL A 192 -5.52 -1.40 3.51
C VAL A 192 -6.65 -2.43 3.62
N GLY A 193 -7.05 -2.74 4.84
CA GLY A 193 -8.23 -3.57 5.07
C GLY A 193 -9.52 -2.82 4.72
N PHE A 194 -10.52 -3.54 4.21
CA PHE A 194 -11.85 -2.98 3.89
C PHE A 194 -12.55 -2.31 5.08
N PHE A 195 -12.29 -2.80 6.30
CA PHE A 195 -12.93 -2.33 7.52
C PHE A 195 -11.87 -1.88 8.54
N THR A 196 -11.84 -0.58 8.84
CA THR A 196 -11.00 -0.02 9.90
C THR A 196 -11.64 -0.28 11.28
N ALA A 197 -10.86 -0.15 12.35
CA ALA A 197 -11.38 -0.27 13.72
C ALA A 197 -12.53 0.73 14.00
N GLY A 198 -12.50 1.91 13.39
CA GLY A 198 -13.57 2.90 13.47
C GLY A 198 -14.86 2.43 12.78
N ILE A 199 -14.76 1.83 11.60
CA ILE A 199 -15.93 1.29 10.89
C ILE A 199 -16.54 0.12 11.67
N TRP A 200 -15.71 -0.78 12.22
CA TRP A 200 -16.18 -1.89 13.04
C TRP A 200 -16.91 -1.44 14.30
N SER A 201 -16.35 -0.46 15.02
CA SER A 201 -17.00 0.09 16.22
C SER A 201 -18.31 0.82 15.87
N GLY A 202 -18.34 1.57 14.78
CA GLY A 202 -19.56 2.22 14.28
C GLY A 202 -20.66 1.22 13.89
N LEU A 203 -20.30 0.19 13.11
CA LEU A 203 -21.22 -0.87 12.70
C LEU A 203 -21.78 -1.61 13.91
N PHE A 204 -20.94 -1.90 14.90
CA PHE A 204 -21.33 -2.57 16.14
C PHE A 204 -22.36 -1.75 16.94
N VAL A 205 -22.11 -0.46 17.14
CA VAL A 205 -23.04 0.43 17.86
C VAL A 205 -24.34 0.61 17.07
N ALA A 206 -24.26 0.78 15.74
CA ALA A 206 -25.44 0.90 14.90
C ALA A 206 -26.31 -0.36 14.94
N ALA A 207 -25.70 -1.55 14.86
CA ALA A 207 -26.40 -2.83 14.97
C ALA A 207 -27.10 -2.99 16.33
N LEU A 208 -26.45 -2.56 17.42
CA LEU A 208 -27.04 -2.58 18.76
C LEU A 208 -28.26 -1.65 18.86
N LEU A 209 -28.16 -0.42 18.35
CA LEU A 209 -29.27 0.53 18.33
C LEU A 209 -30.45 0.02 17.50
N ILE A 210 -30.17 -0.57 16.34
CA ILE A 210 -31.20 -1.22 15.52
C ILE A 210 -31.87 -2.37 16.30
N GLY A 211 -31.10 -3.18 17.03
CA GLY A 211 -31.63 -4.25 17.88
C GLY A 211 -32.60 -3.75 18.95
N ILE A 212 -32.25 -2.70 19.68
CA ILE A 212 -33.13 -2.12 20.71
C ILE A 212 -34.37 -1.47 20.08
N MET A 213 -34.20 -0.76 18.95
CA MET A 213 -35.30 -0.10 18.27
C MET A 213 -36.31 -1.10 17.70
N THR A 214 -35.83 -2.17 17.06
CA THR A 214 -36.69 -3.25 16.54
C THR A 214 -37.41 -3.98 17.66
N TRP A 215 -36.75 -4.21 18.79
CA TRP A 215 -37.40 -4.77 19.98
C TRP A 215 -38.50 -3.84 20.52
N GLY A 216 -38.22 -2.55 20.65
CA GLY A 216 -39.21 -1.55 21.06
C GLY A 216 -40.41 -1.48 20.11
N LEU A 217 -40.15 -1.49 18.80
CA LEU A 217 -41.20 -1.50 17.78
C LEU A 217 -42.04 -2.78 17.84
N ALA A 218 -41.42 -3.94 18.03
CA ALA A 218 -42.14 -5.20 18.19
C ALA A 218 -43.11 -5.19 19.38
N MET A 219 -42.69 -4.60 20.50
CA MET A 219 -43.56 -4.45 21.69
C MET A 219 -44.75 -3.51 21.44
N ILE A 220 -44.55 -2.44 20.67
CA ILE A 220 -45.65 -1.54 20.27
C ILE A 220 -46.62 -2.25 19.32
N MET A 221 -46.12 -3.07 18.40
CA MET A 221 -46.96 -3.81 17.47
C MET A 221 -47.82 -4.90 18.14
N ASP A 222 -47.41 -5.43 19.30
CA ASP A 222 -48.19 -6.43 20.06
C ASP A 222 -49.18 -5.79 21.07
N VAL A 223 -49.33 -4.46 21.09
CA VAL A 223 -50.35 -3.82 21.92
C VAL A 223 -51.74 -4.15 21.36
N LYS A 224 -52.44 -5.06 22.03
CA LYS A 224 -53.82 -5.43 21.70
C LYS A 224 -54.75 -4.42 22.35
N THR A 225 -55.58 -3.77 21.54
CA THR A 225 -56.65 -2.93 22.05
C THR A 225 -57.67 -3.81 22.78
N MET A 226 -58.05 -3.37 23.97
CA MET A 226 -59.03 -4.00 24.83
C MET A 226 -60.37 -4.24 24.10
N ASP A 227 -60.67 -5.50 23.81
CA ASP A 227 -61.91 -5.98 23.19
C ASP A 227 -62.98 -6.33 24.24
N ARG A 228 -63.31 -5.38 25.12
CA ARG A 228 -64.40 -5.53 26.13
C ARG A 228 -65.58 -4.61 25.85
N PHE A 229 -65.39 -3.62 24.99
CA PHE A 229 -66.45 -2.71 24.59
C PHE A 229 -67.11 -3.11 23.26
N ASP A 230 -66.53 -4.06 22.53
CA ASP A 230 -67.06 -4.64 21.29
C ASP A 230 -67.66 -6.05 21.47
N ASP A 231 -67.61 -6.62 22.68
CA ASP A 231 -68.23 -7.92 22.97
C ASP A 231 -69.63 -7.73 23.61
N PRO A 232 -70.75 -7.82 22.83
CA PRO A 232 -72.11 -7.60 23.30
C PRO A 232 -72.61 -8.66 24.31
N LYS A 233 -71.74 -9.60 24.74
CA LYS A 233 -72.03 -10.62 25.76
C LYS A 233 -71.32 -10.37 27.10
N GLY A 234 -70.66 -9.24 27.29
CA GLY A 234 -70.07 -8.86 28.58
C GLY A 234 -71.12 -8.75 29.68
N LYS A 235 -71.10 -9.67 30.66
CA LYS A 235 -72.02 -9.70 31.80
C LYS A 235 -72.01 -8.35 32.53
N ALA A 236 -73.17 -7.70 32.63
CA ALA A 236 -73.31 -6.44 33.36
C ALA A 236 -72.87 -6.62 34.82
N ILE A 237 -72.07 -5.68 35.32
CA ILE A 237 -71.71 -5.57 36.74
C ILE A 237 -72.99 -5.34 37.55
N SER A 238 -73.46 -6.37 38.25
CA SER A 238 -74.59 -6.30 39.17
C SER A 238 -74.15 -5.59 40.44
N PHE A 239 -74.59 -4.34 40.62
CA PHE A 239 -74.52 -3.67 41.92
C PHE A 239 -75.52 -4.39 42.84
N GLY A 240 -75.02 -5.13 43.82
CA GLY A 240 -75.84 -5.68 44.89
C GLY A 240 -76.36 -4.55 45.77
N GLY A 241 -77.50 -3.98 45.38
CA GLY A 241 -78.36 -3.18 46.26
C GLY A 241 -79.12 -4.14 47.16
N THR A 242 -78.79 -4.08 48.43
CA THR A 242 -79.45 -4.75 49.54
C THR A 242 -80.91 -4.31 49.66
N GLU A 243 -81.81 -5.27 49.80
CA GLU A 243 -82.92 -5.19 50.75
C GLU A 243 -83.03 -6.53 51.48
#